data_AF-A0A7K3Y093-F1
#
_entry.id   AF-A0A7K3Y093-F1
#
_cell.length_a   1.000
_cell.length_b   1.000
_cell.length_c   1.000
_cell.angle_alpha   90.00
_cell.angle_beta   90.00
_cell.angle_gamma   90.00
#
_symmetry.space_group_name_H-M   'P 1'
#
loop_
_entity.id
_entity.type
_entity.pdbx_description
1 polymer ?
#
loop_
_entity_poly.entity_id
_entity_poly.type
_entity_poly.pdbx_seq_one_letter_code
_entity_poly.pdbx_strand_id
1 'polypeptide(L)'
;MPGYDFEHVAVMLVSGVPAQVLFAYAVSRYLAVERKALYWAVQIVGMVLMVFAFWEIGSWQRIVFAYALAFSPILFGPMPFWTRLVVTFMSVIVMALTEFPFSFAWMVISGEPVANYDVVYPRLAEFTLLSIVNLVIVFLIYVGFGKLLKHLGLSRDGSVSNQTFTVVNFLWFPAVQLALALLMNRVCESVSDEPLVTGMSVAVIGLFFLTDLVILLAVAISARKQAIEARSQALEERIDASTKEFRGVAQEVEQVARLRHDVRNHVLVVEALWKRGDVDEAREMCRQLQQEFE
;
A
#
# COMPACT_ATOMS: atom_id res chain seq x y z
N MET A 1 -18.30 28.93 38.80
CA MET A 1 -17.88 29.00 37.39
C MET A 1 -16.54 28.27 37.33
N PRO A 2 -16.48 27.06 36.76
CA PRO A 2 -15.21 26.35 36.64
C PRO A 2 -14.28 27.22 35.79
N GLY A 3 -13.11 27.51 36.32
CA GLY A 3 -12.14 28.40 35.69
C GLY A 3 -11.69 27.79 34.36
N TYR A 4 -11.76 28.59 33.30
CA TYR A 4 -11.17 28.25 32.02
C TYR A 4 -9.66 28.12 32.23
N ASP A 5 -9.15 26.90 32.16
CA ASP A 5 -7.78 26.59 32.53
C ASP A 5 -6.85 26.87 31.34
N PHE A 6 -6.45 28.13 31.22
CA PHE A 6 -5.69 28.67 30.08
C PHE A 6 -4.42 27.86 29.78
N GLU A 7 -3.86 27.22 30.81
CA GLU A 7 -2.68 26.37 30.75
C GLU A 7 -2.85 25.19 29.80
N HIS A 8 -4.01 24.53 29.87
CA HIS A 8 -4.34 23.38 29.05
C HIS A 8 -4.48 23.72 27.57
N VAL A 9 -5.12 24.86 27.30
CA VAL A 9 -5.30 25.37 25.93
C VAL A 9 -3.96 25.76 25.33
N ALA A 10 -3.10 26.42 26.10
CA ALA A 10 -1.77 26.81 25.65
C ALA A 10 -0.93 25.58 25.27
N VAL A 11 -0.92 24.53 26.11
CA VAL A 11 -0.16 23.31 25.84
C VAL A 11 -0.70 22.56 24.61
N MET A 12 -2.03 22.43 24.48
CA MET A 12 -2.63 21.77 23.30
C MET A 12 -2.38 22.53 21.99
N LEU A 13 -2.39 23.87 22.02
CA LEU A 13 -2.11 24.69 20.84
C LEU A 13 -0.66 24.58 20.37
N VAL A 14 0.28 24.34 21.30
CA VAL A 14 1.70 24.19 21.00
C VAL A 14 2.02 22.83 20.40
N SER A 15 1.50 21.75 20.96
CA SER A 15 1.90 20.39 20.58
C SER A 15 0.82 19.60 19.85
N GLY A 16 -0.38 19.53 20.43
CA GLY A 16 -1.47 18.69 19.94
C GLY A 16 -2.04 19.14 18.59
N VAL A 17 -2.37 20.43 18.46
CA VAL A 17 -2.97 20.97 17.23
C VAL A 17 -2.02 20.87 16.03
N PRO A 18 -0.74 21.30 16.12
CA PRO A 18 0.18 21.18 14.99
C PRO A 18 0.44 19.73 14.57
N ALA A 19 0.53 18.80 15.53
CA ALA A 19 0.69 17.38 15.24
C ALA A 19 -0.54 16.82 14.51
N GLN A 20 -1.75 17.16 14.96
CA GLN A 20 -2.99 16.75 14.30
C GLN A 20 -3.13 17.38 12.90
N VAL A 21 -2.69 18.62 12.70
CA VAL A 21 -2.68 19.27 11.37
C VAL A 21 -1.72 18.55 10.43
N LEU A 22 -0.52 18.18 10.91
CA LEU A 22 0.43 17.37 10.13
C LEU A 22 -0.14 16.00 9.76
N PHE A 23 -0.79 15.32 10.71
CA PHE A 23 -1.51 14.08 10.46
C PHE A 23 -2.57 14.28 9.37
N ALA A 24 -3.45 15.27 9.55
CA ALA A 24 -4.52 15.54 8.61
C ALA A 24 -4.00 15.88 7.21
N TYR A 25 -2.90 16.65 7.14
CA TYR A 25 -2.21 16.98 5.90
C TYR A 25 -1.61 15.74 5.23
N ALA A 26 -0.82 14.95 5.97
CA ALA A 26 -0.19 13.73 5.46
C ALA A 26 -1.25 12.78 4.91
N VAL A 27 -2.30 12.52 5.69
CA VAL A 27 -3.41 11.67 5.28
C VAL A 27 -4.13 12.25 4.06
N SER A 28 -4.43 13.55 4.00
CA SER A 28 -5.08 14.16 2.82
C SER A 28 -4.24 14.11 1.54
N ARG A 29 -2.91 14.00 1.69
CA ARG A 29 -1.96 13.90 0.58
C ARG A 29 -1.82 12.46 0.09
N TYR A 30 -1.86 11.47 1.00
CA TYR A 30 -1.62 10.07 0.70
C TYR A 30 -2.91 9.25 0.49
N LEU A 31 -3.93 9.43 1.34
CA LEU A 31 -5.30 9.06 1.01
C LEU A 31 -5.81 10.12 0.03
N ALA A 32 -6.17 9.72 -1.19
CA ALA A 32 -6.69 10.62 -2.21
C ALA A 32 -8.11 11.14 -1.87
N VAL A 33 -8.30 11.84 -0.74
CA VAL A 33 -9.60 12.30 -0.24
C VAL A 33 -10.38 13.05 -1.33
N GLU A 34 -11.58 12.55 -1.70
CA GLU A 34 -12.43 13.14 -2.74
C GLU A 34 -12.94 14.51 -2.31
N ARG A 35 -13.47 14.60 -1.08
CA ARG A 35 -14.10 15.80 -0.52
C ARG A 35 -13.18 16.47 0.49
N LYS A 36 -12.06 17.02 0.01
CA LYS A 36 -11.03 17.65 0.84
C LYS A 36 -11.60 18.72 1.78
N ALA A 37 -12.53 19.55 1.29
CA ALA A 37 -13.13 20.62 2.09
C ALA A 37 -13.92 20.07 3.29
N LEU A 38 -14.72 19.02 3.09
CA LEU A 38 -15.49 18.38 4.18
C LEU A 38 -14.57 17.66 5.17
N TYR A 39 -13.54 16.98 4.68
CA TYR A 39 -12.56 16.33 5.55
C TYR A 39 -11.83 17.35 6.43
N TRP A 40 -11.34 18.44 5.85
CA TRP A 40 -10.68 19.50 6.61
C TRP A 40 -11.65 20.21 7.56
N ALA A 41 -12.92 20.40 7.18
CA ALA A 41 -13.93 20.93 8.09
C ALA A 41 -14.14 20.01 9.30
N VAL A 42 -14.25 18.69 9.10
CA VAL A 42 -14.36 17.71 10.20
C VAL A 42 -13.12 17.72 11.09
N GLN A 43 -11.91 17.80 10.50
CA GLN A 43 -10.66 17.88 11.26
C GLN A 43 -10.57 19.16 12.09
N ILE A 44 -10.88 20.32 11.50
CA ILE A 44 -10.84 21.61 12.20
C ILE A 44 -11.89 21.65 13.32
N VAL A 45 -13.13 21.26 13.03
CA VAL A 45 -14.20 21.20 14.05
C VAL A 45 -13.82 20.22 15.16
N GLY A 46 -13.27 19.06 14.81
CA GLY A 46 -12.77 18.07 15.77
C GLY A 46 -11.68 18.64 16.67
N MET A 47 -10.67 19.32 16.11
CA MET A 47 -9.60 19.97 16.87
C MET A 47 -10.17 21.05 17.83
N VAL A 48 -11.07 21.90 17.34
CA VAL A 48 -11.70 22.94 18.18
C VAL A 48 -12.49 22.30 19.33
N LEU A 49 -13.27 21.25 19.06
CA LEU A 49 -13.97 20.52 20.12
C LEU A 49 -12.98 19.90 21.12
N MET A 50 -11.88 19.33 20.64
CA MET A 50 -10.88 18.69 21.49
C MET A 50 -10.20 19.70 22.44
N VAL A 51 -9.87 20.90 21.94
CA VAL A 51 -9.23 21.98 22.71
C VAL A 51 -10.20 22.65 23.68
N PHE A 52 -11.43 22.96 23.26
CA PHE A 52 -12.33 23.85 24.02
C PHE A 52 -13.48 23.14 24.74
N ALA A 53 -13.93 21.98 24.26
CA ALA A 53 -15.13 21.32 24.80
C ALA A 53 -14.80 20.04 25.58
N PHE A 54 -13.79 19.28 25.13
CA PHE A 54 -13.41 18.03 25.77
C PHE A 54 -12.46 18.20 26.95
N TRP A 55 -12.11 19.44 27.34
CA TRP A 55 -11.33 19.70 28.56
C TRP A 55 -12.09 19.27 29.85
N GLU A 56 -13.40 19.44 29.93
CA GLU A 56 -14.14 19.01 31.13
C GLU A 56 -14.47 17.51 31.14
N ILE A 57 -14.25 16.83 30.02
CA ILE A 57 -14.62 15.43 29.84
C ILE A 57 -13.41 14.57 30.23
N GLY A 58 -13.66 13.48 30.98
CA GLY A 58 -12.63 12.58 31.50
C GLY A 58 -11.64 12.06 30.43
N SER A 59 -10.45 11.65 30.88
CA SER A 59 -9.33 11.30 29.98
C SER A 59 -9.71 10.25 28.93
N TRP A 60 -10.54 9.28 29.30
CA TRP A 60 -10.93 8.18 28.41
C TRP A 60 -11.81 8.63 27.24
N GLN A 61 -12.73 9.58 27.44
CA GLN A 61 -13.56 10.10 26.35
C GLN A 61 -12.72 10.91 25.36
N ARG A 62 -11.71 11.64 25.83
CA ARG A 62 -10.77 12.37 24.97
C ARG A 62 -9.99 11.44 24.07
N ILE A 63 -9.48 10.35 24.64
CA ILE A 63 -8.79 9.29 23.89
C ILE A 63 -9.72 8.74 22.81
N VAL A 64 -10.94 8.31 23.18
CA VAL A 64 -11.91 7.76 22.21
C VAL A 64 -12.21 8.77 21.09
N PHE A 65 -12.38 10.04 21.44
CA PHE A 65 -12.63 11.11 20.47
C PHE A 65 -11.43 11.36 19.54
N ALA A 66 -10.21 11.38 20.08
CA ALA A 66 -8.99 11.57 19.30
C ALA A 66 -8.81 10.44 18.27
N TYR A 67 -9.01 9.19 18.67
CA TYR A 67 -8.97 8.06 17.74
C TYR A 67 -10.13 8.12 16.73
N ALA A 68 -11.35 8.46 17.15
CA ALA A 68 -12.46 8.64 16.21
C ALA A 68 -12.15 9.71 15.14
N LEU A 69 -11.51 10.82 15.54
CA LEU A 69 -11.07 11.86 14.63
C LEU A 69 -9.95 11.38 13.70
N ALA A 70 -9.00 10.61 14.22
CA ALA A 70 -7.91 10.01 13.43
C ALA A 70 -8.41 8.98 12.41
N PHE A 71 -9.54 8.30 12.69
CA PHE A 71 -10.18 7.35 11.77
C PHE A 71 -11.19 7.96 10.80
N SER A 72 -11.53 9.24 10.96
CA SER A 72 -12.41 9.97 10.01
C SER A 72 -11.99 9.93 8.52
N PRO A 73 -10.70 9.81 8.12
CA PRO A 73 -10.31 9.72 6.72
C PRO A 73 -10.95 8.55 5.95
N ILE A 74 -11.35 7.48 6.65
CA ILE A 74 -12.02 6.31 6.05
C ILE A 74 -13.29 6.74 5.31
N LEU A 75 -14.00 7.76 5.79
CA LEU A 75 -15.28 8.19 5.25
C LEU A 75 -15.16 9.00 3.95
N PHE A 76 -13.98 9.53 3.61
CA PHE A 76 -13.85 10.59 2.60
C PHE A 76 -12.95 10.24 1.39
N GLY A 77 -12.69 8.96 1.11
CA GLY A 77 -11.77 8.55 0.04
C GLY A 77 -12.38 7.72 -1.12
N PRO A 78 -11.84 7.84 -2.35
CA PRO A 78 -12.24 7.11 -3.55
C PRO A 78 -11.69 5.68 -3.57
N MET A 79 -10.70 5.41 -2.72
CA MET A 79 -10.04 4.10 -2.63
C MET A 79 -11.00 3.03 -2.10
N PRO A 80 -10.75 1.73 -2.35
CA PRO A 80 -11.52 0.67 -1.71
C PRO A 80 -11.47 0.80 -0.20
N PHE A 81 -12.58 0.48 0.47
CA PHE A 81 -12.75 0.61 1.92
C PHE A 81 -11.57 0.04 2.70
N TRP A 82 -11.12 -1.16 2.34
CA TRP A 82 -10.04 -1.85 3.05
C TRP A 82 -8.68 -1.20 2.87
N THR A 83 -8.34 -0.70 1.69
CA THR A 83 -7.10 0.06 1.48
C THR A 83 -7.10 1.34 2.31
N ARG A 84 -8.25 2.03 2.41
CA ARG A 84 -8.40 3.19 3.29
C ARG A 84 -8.18 2.82 4.74
N LEU A 85 -8.79 1.72 5.18
CA LEU A 85 -8.65 1.20 6.54
C LEU A 85 -7.17 1.01 6.88
N VAL A 86 -6.43 0.28 6.04
CA VAL A 86 -5.00 -0.03 6.24
C VAL A 86 -4.15 1.23 6.34
N VAL A 87 -4.28 2.14 5.37
CA VAL A 87 -3.47 3.37 5.35
C VAL A 87 -3.79 4.25 6.56
N THR A 88 -5.05 4.27 7.00
CA THR A 88 -5.46 5.01 8.20
C THR A 88 -4.87 4.38 9.46
N PHE A 89 -4.97 3.07 9.63
CA PHE A 89 -4.33 2.34 10.74
C PHE A 89 -2.83 2.62 10.81
N MET A 90 -2.13 2.50 9.68
CA MET A 90 -0.69 2.76 9.62
C MET A 90 -0.35 4.21 9.96
N SER A 91 -1.17 5.17 9.52
CA SER A 91 -0.97 6.58 9.87
C SER A 91 -1.16 6.83 11.37
N VAL A 92 -2.13 6.15 11.99
CA VAL A 92 -2.34 6.21 13.45
C VAL A 92 -1.16 5.58 14.20
N ILE A 93 -0.59 4.48 13.70
CA ILE A 93 0.60 3.85 14.30
C ILE A 93 1.82 4.77 14.16
N VAL A 94 2.01 5.44 13.02
CA VAL A 94 3.06 6.46 12.83
C VAL A 94 2.90 7.60 13.83
N MET A 95 1.66 8.06 14.06
CA MET A 95 1.38 9.08 15.06
C MET A 95 1.75 8.61 16.48
N ALA A 96 1.33 7.40 16.85
CA ALA A 96 1.67 6.79 18.14
C ALA A 96 3.18 6.62 18.33
N LEU A 97 3.92 6.23 17.28
CA LEU A 97 5.37 6.13 17.30
C LEU A 97 6.06 7.46 17.64
N THR A 98 5.40 8.59 17.41
CA THR A 98 5.96 9.91 17.71
C THR A 98 5.48 10.48 19.04
N GLU A 99 4.23 10.21 19.43
CA GLU A 99 3.66 10.72 20.68
C GLU A 99 4.30 10.10 21.93
N PHE A 100 4.58 8.78 21.91
CA PHE A 100 5.15 8.11 23.07
C PHE A 100 6.60 8.49 23.34
N PRO A 101 7.52 8.54 22.35
CA PRO A 101 8.87 9.05 22.56
C PRO A 101 8.90 10.52 22.94
N PHE A 102 8.00 11.34 22.40
CA PHE A 102 7.85 12.74 22.83
C PHE A 102 7.50 12.82 24.32
N SER A 103 6.51 12.04 24.75
CA SER A 103 6.08 11.98 26.16
C SER A 103 7.19 11.47 27.07
N PHE A 104 7.93 10.46 26.63
CA PHE A 104 9.10 9.93 27.35
C PHE A 104 10.23 10.95 27.45
N ALA A 105 10.57 11.64 26.35
CA ALA A 105 11.61 12.65 26.32
C ALA A 105 11.29 13.81 27.27
N TRP A 106 10.03 14.25 27.30
CA TRP A 106 9.59 15.26 28.27
C TRP A 106 9.74 14.80 29.71
N MET A 107 9.31 13.57 30.01
CA MET A 107 9.43 12.99 31.35
C MET A 107 10.89 12.84 31.79
N VAL A 108 11.82 12.52 30.89
CA VAL A 108 13.26 12.47 31.19
C VAL A 108 13.82 13.87 31.50
N ILE A 109 13.35 14.92 30.81
CA ILE A 109 13.83 16.30 31.00
C ILE A 109 13.23 16.95 32.25
N SER A 110 11.92 16.77 32.45
CA SER A 110 11.17 17.46 33.50
C SER A 110 11.00 16.66 34.78
N GLY A 111 11.14 15.33 34.72
CA GLY A 111 10.82 14.40 35.80
C GLY A 111 9.32 14.08 35.93
N GLU A 112 8.47 14.70 35.10
CA GLU A 112 7.01 14.66 35.23
C GLU A 112 6.35 14.28 33.90
N PRO A 113 5.19 13.60 33.93
CA PRO A 113 4.47 13.23 32.71
C PRO A 113 3.91 14.47 31.99
N VAL A 114 3.81 14.39 30.66
CA VAL A 114 3.19 15.46 29.82
C VAL A 114 1.74 15.76 30.21
N ALA A 115 1.06 14.79 30.83
CA ALA A 115 -0.31 14.94 31.31
C ALA A 115 -0.43 15.90 32.53
N ASN A 116 0.68 16.25 33.19
CA ASN A 116 0.70 17.18 34.32
C ASN A 116 0.96 18.61 33.84
N TYR A 117 -0.11 19.31 33.46
CA TYR A 117 -0.03 20.63 32.82
C TYR A 117 0.47 21.74 33.75
N ASP A 118 0.25 21.61 35.05
CA ASP A 118 0.74 22.54 36.08
C ASP A 118 2.28 22.64 36.07
N VAL A 119 2.96 21.58 35.62
CA VAL A 119 4.43 21.51 35.49
C VAL A 119 4.89 21.94 34.09
N VAL A 120 4.09 21.63 33.07
CA VAL A 120 4.38 21.97 31.67
C VAL A 120 4.25 23.48 31.43
N TYR A 121 3.21 24.11 31.99
CA TYR A 121 2.92 25.52 31.74
C TYR A 121 4.04 26.48 32.18
N PRO A 122 4.64 26.33 33.38
CA PRO A 122 5.80 27.12 33.79
C PRO A 122 7.05 26.91 32.91
N ARG A 123 7.17 25.76 32.24
CA ARG A 123 8.30 25.39 31.36
C ARG A 123 7.94 25.38 29.88
N LEU A 124 6.95 26.19 29.48
CA LEU A 124 6.45 26.24 28.09
C LEU A 124 7.55 26.45 27.04
N ALA A 125 8.60 27.23 27.33
CA ALA A 125 9.69 27.46 26.38
C ALA A 125 10.47 26.16 26.07
N GLU A 126 10.72 25.31 27.07
CA GLU A 126 11.38 24.01 26.88
C GLU A 126 10.44 23.03 26.15
N PHE A 127 9.17 23.02 26.54
CA PHE A 127 8.15 22.18 25.93
C PHE A 127 7.91 22.51 24.45
N THR A 128 7.82 23.80 24.11
CA THR A 128 7.68 24.29 22.72
C THR A 128 8.87 23.88 21.87
N LEU A 129 10.10 24.00 22.37
CA LEU A 129 11.29 23.57 21.64
C LEU A 129 11.26 22.06 21.38
N LEU A 130 10.97 21.25 22.40
CA LEU A 130 10.83 19.81 22.26
C LEU A 130 9.71 19.45 21.26
N SER A 131 8.60 20.18 21.31
CA SER A 131 7.47 20.00 20.39
C SER A 131 7.85 20.32 18.95
N ILE A 132 8.58 21.41 18.69
CA ILE A 132 9.11 21.75 17.35
C ILE A 132 10.00 20.63 16.82
N VAL A 133 10.91 20.11 17.65
CA VAL A 133 11.78 18.97 17.27
C VAL A 133 10.93 17.75 16.92
N ASN A 134 9.93 17.42 17.74
CA ASN A 134 9.02 16.31 17.48
C ASN A 134 8.24 16.52 16.17
N LEU A 135 7.73 17.72 15.89
CA LEU A 135 7.02 18.02 14.65
C LEU A 135 7.90 17.82 13.40
N VAL A 136 9.19 18.17 13.48
CA VAL A 136 10.14 17.90 12.40
C VAL A 136 10.32 16.39 12.20
N ILE A 137 10.48 15.62 13.28
CA ILE A 137 10.61 14.16 13.22
C ILE A 137 9.34 13.53 12.61
N VAL A 138 8.16 13.91 13.10
CA VAL A 138 6.85 13.47 12.59
C VAL A 138 6.75 13.74 11.09
N PHE A 139 7.10 14.95 10.65
CA PHE A 139 7.07 15.32 9.25
C PHE A 139 7.99 14.43 8.39
N LEU A 140 9.22 14.18 8.85
CA LEU A 140 10.18 13.32 8.15
C LEU A 140 9.68 11.88 8.05
N ILE A 141 9.10 11.33 9.13
CA ILE A 141 8.52 9.98 9.13
C ILE A 141 7.35 9.90 8.15
N TYR A 142 6.44 10.88 8.13
CA TYR A 142 5.34 10.90 7.16
C TYR A 142 5.81 11.04 5.71
N VAL A 143 6.89 11.78 5.45
CA VAL A 143 7.50 11.84 4.11
C VAL A 143 8.08 10.48 3.71
N GLY A 144 8.79 9.80 4.62
CA GLY A 144 9.31 8.45 4.40
C GLY A 144 8.21 7.42 4.17
N PHE A 145 7.20 7.43 5.03
CA PHE A 145 6.01 6.57 4.94
C PHE A 145 5.26 6.80 3.63
N GLY A 146 5.09 8.05 3.20
CA GLY A 146 4.51 8.38 1.90
C GLY A 146 5.26 7.82 0.70
N LYS A 147 6.60 7.93 0.71
CA LYS A 147 7.46 7.33 -0.32
C LYS A 147 7.32 5.81 -0.33
N LEU A 148 7.25 5.18 0.85
CA LEU A 148 7.02 3.75 1.00
C LEU A 148 5.67 3.35 0.38
N LEU A 149 4.57 4.01 0.75
CA LEU A 149 3.24 3.75 0.19
C LEU A 149 3.21 3.88 -1.34
N LYS A 150 3.93 4.87 -1.89
CA LYS A 150 4.07 5.03 -3.35
C LYS A 150 4.85 3.87 -3.97
N HIS A 151 5.93 3.44 -3.35
CA HIS A 151 6.75 2.31 -3.82
C HIS A 151 5.97 0.97 -3.79
N LEU A 152 5.01 0.86 -2.87
CA LEU A 152 4.11 -0.28 -2.73
C LEU A 152 2.94 -0.27 -3.73
N GLY A 153 2.73 0.81 -4.48
CA GLY A 153 1.59 0.94 -5.38
C GLY A 153 0.25 1.23 -4.69
N LEU A 154 0.27 1.48 -3.36
CA LEU A 154 -0.91 1.84 -2.55
C LEU A 154 -1.23 3.34 -2.62
N SER A 155 -0.64 4.07 -3.58
CA SER A 155 -0.83 5.50 -3.78
C SER A 155 -1.89 5.80 -4.84
N ARG A 156 -2.40 7.04 -4.80
CA ARG A 156 -3.40 7.70 -5.66
C ARG A 156 -3.56 7.23 -7.13
N ASP A 157 -2.50 6.78 -7.81
CA ASP A 157 -2.52 6.41 -9.23
C ASP A 157 -2.45 4.88 -9.49
N GLY A 158 -2.37 4.05 -8.44
CA GLY A 158 -2.24 2.60 -8.55
C GLY A 158 -3.57 1.93 -8.86
N SER A 159 -3.67 1.30 -10.03
CA SER A 159 -4.72 0.31 -10.33
C SER A 159 -4.74 -0.75 -9.24
N VAL A 160 -5.85 -0.81 -8.51
CA VAL A 160 -6.10 -1.76 -7.42
C VAL A 160 -6.29 -3.15 -8.05
N SER A 161 -5.18 -3.82 -8.37
CA SER A 161 -5.18 -5.16 -8.95
C SER A 161 -4.66 -6.15 -7.92
N ASN A 162 -5.50 -7.13 -7.54
CA ASN A 162 -5.27 -8.34 -6.71
C ASN A 162 -4.54 -8.20 -5.35
N GLN A 163 -3.84 -7.10 -5.07
CA GLN A 163 -3.09 -6.84 -3.84
C GLN A 163 -4.01 -6.52 -2.64
N THR A 164 -5.23 -6.03 -2.88
CA THR A 164 -6.18 -5.65 -1.83
C THR A 164 -6.52 -6.85 -0.95
N PHE A 165 -6.66 -8.04 -1.52
CA PHE A 165 -7.04 -9.24 -0.74
C PHE A 165 -5.95 -9.66 0.25
N THR A 166 -4.67 -9.61 -0.16
CA THR A 166 -3.53 -9.92 0.71
C THR A 166 -3.35 -8.86 1.81
N VAL A 167 -3.56 -7.58 1.49
CA VAL A 167 -3.45 -6.50 2.47
C VAL A 167 -4.65 -6.49 3.43
N VAL A 168 -5.85 -6.85 2.96
CA VAL A 168 -7.05 -7.01 3.79
C VAL A 168 -6.83 -8.09 4.84
N ASN A 169 -6.37 -9.28 4.44
CA ASN A 169 -6.15 -10.39 5.37
C ASN A 169 -5.12 -10.07 6.46
N PHE A 170 -4.34 -9.01 6.26
CA PHE A 170 -3.34 -8.54 7.21
C PHE A 170 -3.84 -7.50 8.21
N LEU A 171 -5.06 -6.96 8.05
CA LEU A 171 -5.63 -5.90 8.90
C LEU A 171 -5.78 -6.26 10.37
N TRP A 172 -5.90 -7.54 10.70
CA TRP A 172 -6.01 -8.02 12.07
C TRP A 172 -4.77 -7.68 12.89
N PHE A 173 -3.60 -7.63 12.26
CA PHE A 173 -2.35 -7.38 12.96
C PHE A 173 -2.21 -5.91 13.42
N PRO A 174 -2.37 -4.89 12.54
CA PRO A 174 -2.46 -3.48 12.96
C PRO A 174 -3.59 -3.19 13.92
N ALA A 175 -4.72 -3.89 13.80
CA ALA A 175 -5.86 -3.72 14.71
C ALA A 175 -5.51 -4.19 16.13
N VAL A 176 -4.84 -5.34 16.27
CA VAL A 176 -4.39 -5.84 17.58
C VAL A 176 -3.31 -4.92 18.17
N GLN A 177 -2.38 -4.42 17.37
CA GLN A 177 -1.36 -3.47 17.84
C GLN A 177 -1.98 -2.16 18.31
N LEU A 178 -2.99 -1.64 17.61
CA LEU A 178 -3.72 -0.46 18.07
C LEU A 178 -4.43 -0.72 19.40
N ALA A 179 -5.10 -1.88 19.54
CA ALA A 179 -5.73 -2.25 20.79
C ALA A 179 -4.70 -2.33 21.94
N LEU A 180 -3.52 -2.89 21.68
CA LEU A 180 -2.43 -2.93 22.66
C LEU A 180 -1.88 -1.54 22.97
N ALA A 181 -1.74 -0.65 21.97
CA ALA A 181 -1.30 0.73 22.15
C ALA A 181 -2.30 1.53 23.00
N LEU A 182 -3.60 1.32 22.80
CA LEU A 182 -4.66 1.90 23.63
C LEU A 182 -4.57 1.42 25.08
N LEU A 183 -4.35 0.12 25.29
CA LEU A 183 -4.16 -0.43 26.63
C LEU A 183 -2.89 0.09 27.30
N MET A 184 -1.78 0.19 26.56
CA MET A 184 -0.53 0.79 27.03
C MET A 184 -0.71 2.25 27.44
N ASN A 185 -1.45 3.03 26.64
CA ASN A 185 -1.75 4.42 26.98
C ASN A 185 -2.49 4.50 28.34
N ARG A 186 -3.46 3.61 28.58
CA ARG A 186 -4.14 3.53 29.89
C ARG A 186 -3.23 3.14 31.03
N VAL A 187 -2.32 2.20 30.81
CA VAL A 187 -1.34 1.80 31.83
C VAL A 187 -0.42 2.98 32.15
N CYS A 188 0.07 3.70 31.13
CA CYS A 188 0.89 4.89 31.30
C CYS A 188 0.16 6.01 32.05
N GLU A 189 -1.14 6.25 31.80
CA GLU A 189 -1.91 7.21 32.59
C GLU A 189 -2.04 6.79 34.06
N SER A 190 -2.13 5.49 34.34
CA SER A 190 -2.33 4.99 35.71
C SER A 190 -1.04 4.84 36.54
N VAL A 191 0.11 4.71 35.89
CA VAL A 191 1.43 4.45 36.53
C VAL A 191 2.45 5.49 36.07
N SER A 192 1.99 6.71 35.78
CA SER A 192 2.74 7.77 35.08
C SER A 192 4.04 8.21 35.75
N ASP A 193 4.23 7.88 37.03
CA ASP A 193 5.36 8.32 37.85
C ASP A 193 6.61 7.44 37.66
N GLU A 194 6.46 6.26 37.02
CA GLU A 194 7.59 5.36 36.78
C GLU A 194 8.18 5.52 35.38
N PRO A 195 9.40 6.07 35.25
CA PRO A 195 10.00 6.30 33.94
C PRO A 195 10.31 5.00 33.18
N LEU A 196 10.46 3.90 33.92
CA LEU A 196 10.70 2.58 33.36
C LEU A 196 9.47 2.06 32.58
N VAL A 197 8.25 2.32 33.06
CA VAL A 197 7.01 1.89 32.38
C VAL A 197 6.87 2.62 31.04
N THR A 198 7.00 3.95 31.05
CA THR A 198 6.91 4.77 29.84
C THR A 198 8.02 4.42 28.82
N GLY A 199 9.24 4.13 29.29
CA GLY A 199 10.34 3.68 28.44
C GLY A 199 10.07 2.32 27.78
N MET A 200 9.49 1.37 28.52
CA MET A 200 9.08 0.08 27.97
C MET A 200 7.95 0.24 26.93
N SER A 201 6.99 1.14 27.16
CA SER A 201 5.93 1.44 26.20
C SER A 201 6.49 1.97 24.86
N VAL A 202 7.49 2.86 24.92
CA VAL A 202 8.21 3.34 23.73
C VAL A 202 8.86 2.19 22.97
N ALA A 203 9.54 1.28 23.68
CA ALA A 203 10.19 0.12 23.06
C ALA A 203 9.19 -0.81 22.37
N VAL A 204 8.04 -1.08 23.01
CA VAL A 204 6.97 -1.93 22.47
C VAL A 204 6.36 -1.31 21.20
N ILE A 205 6.09 0.00 21.21
CA ILE A 205 5.54 0.70 20.03
C ILE A 205 6.55 0.75 18.88
N GLY A 206 7.83 0.93 19.19
CA GLY A 206 8.91 0.81 18.20
C GLY A 206 8.94 -0.58 17.55
N LEU A 207 8.79 -1.65 18.35
CA LEU A 207 8.67 -3.03 17.87
C LEU A 207 7.44 -3.25 16.99
N PHE A 208 6.30 -2.67 17.34
CA PHE A 208 5.11 -2.73 16.50
C PHE A 208 5.35 -2.11 15.14
N PHE A 209 5.90 -0.89 15.12
CA PHE A 209 6.22 -0.21 13.87
C PHE A 209 7.22 -1.00 12.99
N LEU A 210 8.27 -1.57 13.60
CA LEU A 210 9.23 -2.42 12.88
C LEU A 210 8.54 -3.65 12.29
N THR A 211 7.64 -4.26 13.04
CA THR A 211 6.92 -5.45 12.58
C THR A 211 5.99 -5.10 11.42
N ASP A 212 5.27 -3.98 11.50
CA ASP A 212 4.43 -3.46 10.41
C ASP A 212 5.25 -3.16 9.16
N LEU A 213 6.43 -2.56 9.31
CA LEU A 213 7.33 -2.26 8.21
C LEU A 213 7.82 -3.55 7.52
N VAL A 214 8.24 -4.55 8.31
CA VAL A 214 8.70 -5.84 7.80
C VAL A 214 7.60 -6.53 7.02
N ILE A 215 6.37 -6.55 7.55
CA ILE A 215 5.26 -7.18 6.83
C ILE A 215 4.92 -6.40 5.56
N LEU A 216 4.86 -5.08 5.60
CA LEU A 216 4.60 -4.28 4.40
C LEU A 216 5.62 -4.56 3.30
N LEU A 217 6.90 -4.70 3.67
CA LEU A 217 7.96 -5.09 2.74
C LEU A 217 7.78 -6.52 2.22
N ALA A 218 7.42 -7.48 3.08
CA ALA A 218 7.17 -8.86 2.68
C ALA A 218 6.01 -8.95 1.66
N VAL A 219 4.93 -8.22 1.91
CA VAL A 219 3.79 -8.12 0.98
C VAL A 219 4.22 -7.48 -0.33
N ALA A 220 5.05 -6.43 -0.29
CA ALA A 220 5.59 -5.77 -1.48
C ALA A 220 6.36 -6.73 -2.37
N ILE A 221 7.26 -7.50 -1.76
CA ILE A 221 8.13 -8.46 -2.44
C ILE A 221 7.28 -9.57 -3.03
N SER A 222 6.33 -10.11 -2.26
CA SER A 222 5.41 -11.15 -2.72
C SER A 222 4.60 -10.70 -3.92
N ALA A 223 4.08 -9.48 -3.91
CA ALA A 223 3.31 -8.95 -5.03
C ALA A 223 4.17 -8.70 -6.28
N ARG A 224 5.43 -8.26 -6.12
CA ARG A 224 6.37 -8.16 -7.25
C ARG A 224 6.66 -9.51 -7.86
N LYS A 225 6.83 -10.53 -7.03
CA LYS A 225 7.06 -11.91 -7.48
C LYS A 225 5.88 -12.42 -8.31
N GLN A 226 4.64 -12.22 -7.82
CA GLN A 226 3.43 -12.59 -8.56
C GLN A 226 3.31 -11.85 -9.90
N ALA A 227 3.66 -10.56 -9.94
CA ALA A 227 3.64 -9.78 -11.18
C ALA A 227 4.68 -10.26 -12.20
N ILE A 228 5.85 -10.72 -11.75
CA ILE A 228 6.89 -11.30 -12.60
C ILE A 228 6.44 -12.67 -13.13
N GLU A 229 5.88 -13.53 -12.27
CA GLU A 229 5.36 -14.85 -12.67
C GLU A 229 4.24 -14.73 -13.71
N ALA A 230 3.29 -13.80 -13.52
CA ALA A 230 2.22 -13.55 -14.50
C ALA A 230 2.76 -13.08 -15.86
N ARG A 231 3.82 -12.26 -15.88
CA ARG A 231 4.48 -11.85 -17.12
C ARG A 231 5.21 -13.01 -17.80
N SER A 232 5.83 -13.89 -17.02
CA SER A 232 6.50 -15.08 -17.54
C SER A 232 5.51 -16.01 -18.24
N GLN A 233 4.36 -16.28 -17.61
CA GLN A 233 3.31 -17.12 -18.21
C GLN A 233 2.77 -16.54 -19.51
N ALA A 234 2.50 -15.23 -19.55
CA ALA A 234 2.04 -14.56 -20.77
C ALA A 234 3.11 -14.55 -21.89
N LEU A 235 4.40 -14.57 -21.55
CA LEU A 235 5.48 -14.67 -22.52
C LEU A 235 5.62 -16.10 -23.06
N GLU A 236 5.47 -17.09 -22.18
CA GLU A 236 5.48 -18.51 -22.52
C GLU A 236 4.33 -18.88 -23.47
N GLU A 237 3.12 -18.38 -23.22
CA GLU A 237 1.96 -18.54 -24.12
C GLU A 237 2.23 -17.97 -25.52
N ARG A 238 2.94 -16.83 -25.62
CA ARG A 238 3.30 -16.22 -26.91
C ARG A 238 4.34 -17.05 -27.68
N ILE A 239 5.32 -17.63 -26.97
CA ILE A 239 6.33 -18.50 -27.57
C ILE A 239 5.68 -19.78 -28.10
N ASP A 240 4.76 -20.38 -27.33
CA ASP A 240 4.03 -21.58 -27.74
C ASP A 240 3.13 -21.32 -28.95
N ALA A 241 2.44 -20.17 -28.98
CA ALA A 241 1.63 -19.76 -30.13
C ALA A 241 2.48 -19.60 -31.40
N SER A 242 3.61 -18.89 -31.30
CA SER A 242 4.52 -18.68 -32.44
C SER A 242 5.15 -19.99 -32.93
N THR A 243 5.50 -20.91 -32.01
CA THR A 243 6.04 -22.23 -32.36
C THR A 243 5.03 -23.08 -33.14
N LYS A 244 3.74 -23.00 -32.79
CA LYS A 244 2.67 -23.69 -33.54
C LYS A 244 2.53 -23.14 -34.96
N GLU A 245 2.59 -21.82 -35.12
CA GLU A 245 2.51 -21.18 -36.43
C GLU A 245 3.69 -21.57 -37.33
N PHE A 246 4.92 -21.54 -36.81
CA PHE A 246 6.11 -21.99 -37.56
C PHE A 246 6.06 -23.46 -37.94
N ARG A 247 5.50 -24.34 -37.09
CA ARG A 247 5.28 -25.75 -37.43
C ARG A 247 4.27 -25.94 -38.55
N GLY A 248 3.19 -25.14 -38.58
CA GLY A 248 2.21 -25.17 -39.66
C GLY A 248 2.84 -24.79 -41.00
N VAL A 249 3.60 -23.69 -41.04
CA VAL A 249 4.32 -23.25 -42.24
C VAL A 249 5.34 -24.29 -42.70
N ALA A 250 6.08 -24.92 -41.77
CA ALA A 250 7.02 -25.98 -42.12
C ALA A 250 6.34 -27.20 -42.75
N GLN A 251 5.15 -27.58 -42.26
CA GLN A 251 4.36 -28.68 -42.83
C GLN A 251 3.83 -28.36 -44.23
N GLU A 252 3.36 -27.14 -44.48
CA GLU A 252 2.95 -26.71 -45.83
C GLU A 252 4.13 -26.72 -46.81
N VAL A 253 5.29 -26.23 -46.38
CA VAL A 253 6.52 -26.27 -47.21
C VAL A 253 6.93 -27.71 -47.52
N GLU A 254 6.83 -28.61 -46.55
CA GLU A 254 7.12 -30.04 -46.77
C GLU A 254 6.12 -30.67 -47.76
N GLN A 255 4.84 -30.34 -47.66
CA GLN A 255 3.81 -30.80 -48.61
C GLN A 255 4.07 -30.28 -50.03
N VAL A 256 4.41 -28.99 -50.18
CA VAL A 256 4.77 -28.41 -51.49
C VAL A 256 6.03 -29.07 -52.05
N ALA A 257 7.02 -29.38 -51.22
CA ALA A 257 8.22 -30.07 -51.65
C ALA A 257 7.94 -31.50 -52.15
N ARG A 258 7.05 -32.24 -51.47
CA ARG A 258 6.58 -33.56 -51.92
C ARG A 258 5.79 -33.47 -53.22
N LEU A 259 4.82 -32.57 -53.32
CA LEU A 259 4.06 -32.34 -54.55
C LEU A 259 4.98 -32.01 -55.73
N ARG A 260 5.97 -31.13 -55.52
CA ARG A 260 6.95 -30.79 -56.57
C ARG A 260 7.80 -31.99 -56.98
N HIS A 261 8.17 -32.83 -56.03
CA HIS A 261 8.91 -34.06 -56.31
C HIS A 261 8.08 -35.01 -57.17
N ASP A 262 6.82 -35.23 -56.81
CA ASP A 262 5.94 -36.17 -57.50
C ASP A 262 5.62 -35.68 -58.92
N VAL A 263 5.29 -34.39 -59.08
CA VAL A 263 5.13 -33.75 -60.40
C VAL A 263 6.38 -33.92 -61.26
N ARG A 264 7.57 -33.70 -60.69
CA ARG A 264 8.83 -33.90 -61.43
C ARG A 264 8.99 -35.36 -61.86
N ASN A 265 8.62 -36.31 -61.01
CA ASN A 265 8.70 -37.72 -61.32
C ASN A 265 7.73 -38.12 -62.44
N HIS A 266 6.49 -37.62 -62.39
CA HIS A 266 5.49 -37.82 -63.44
C HIS A 266 5.95 -37.26 -64.79
N VAL A 267 6.54 -36.06 -64.81
CA VAL A 267 7.10 -35.46 -66.04
C VAL A 267 8.21 -36.34 -66.62
N LEU A 268 9.11 -36.87 -65.77
CA LEU A 268 10.18 -37.77 -66.23
C LEU A 268 9.65 -39.08 -66.80
N VAL A 269 8.60 -39.66 -66.19
CA VAL A 269 7.95 -40.88 -66.69
C VAL A 269 7.27 -40.62 -68.05
N VAL A 270 6.55 -39.52 -68.19
CA VAL A 270 5.92 -39.11 -69.46
C VAL A 270 6.99 -38.86 -70.54
N GLU A 271 8.09 -38.21 -70.20
CA GLU A 271 9.21 -37.98 -71.14
C GLU A 271 9.88 -39.30 -71.56
N ALA A 272 10.03 -40.25 -70.64
CA ALA A 272 10.58 -41.57 -70.93
C ALA A 272 9.66 -42.42 -71.83
N LEU A 273 8.35 -42.38 -71.60
CA LEU A 273 7.34 -43.03 -72.44
C LEU A 273 7.29 -42.40 -73.85
N TRP A 274 7.36 -41.07 -73.93
CA TRP A 274 7.41 -40.34 -75.20
C TRP A 274 8.66 -40.71 -76.03
N LYS A 275 9.83 -40.82 -75.39
CA LYS A 275 11.09 -41.23 -76.05
C LYS A 275 11.09 -42.68 -76.55
N ARG A 276 10.23 -43.55 -76.00
CA ARG A 276 10.08 -44.95 -76.44
C ARG A 276 9.13 -45.14 -77.64
N GLY A 277 8.35 -44.13 -77.99
CA GLY A 277 7.44 -44.17 -79.15
C GLY A 277 6.06 -44.77 -78.87
N ASP A 278 5.73 -45.10 -77.61
CA ASP A 278 4.42 -45.60 -77.19
C ASP A 278 3.46 -44.42 -76.89
N VAL A 279 2.93 -43.82 -77.96
CA VAL A 279 2.11 -42.59 -77.91
C VAL A 279 0.77 -42.80 -77.19
N ASP A 280 0.24 -44.02 -77.19
CA ASP A 280 -1.06 -44.34 -76.59
C ASP A 280 -0.98 -44.49 -75.05
N GLU A 281 0.09 -45.07 -74.50
CA GLU A 281 0.30 -45.15 -73.04
C GLU A 281 0.63 -43.78 -72.42
N ALA A 282 1.37 -42.93 -73.12
CA ALA A 282 1.65 -41.56 -72.66
C ALA A 282 0.38 -40.70 -72.59
N ARG A 283 -0.59 -40.90 -73.51
CA ARG A 283 -1.88 -40.20 -73.47
C ARG A 283 -2.75 -40.65 -72.30
N GLU A 284 -2.79 -41.94 -72.01
CA GLU A 284 -3.58 -42.47 -70.90
C GLU A 284 -3.05 -41.98 -69.55
N MET A 285 -1.72 -41.92 -69.39
CA MET A 285 -1.09 -41.40 -68.18
C MET A 285 -1.29 -39.89 -68.00
N CYS A 286 -1.25 -39.10 -69.08
CA CYS A 286 -1.63 -37.68 -69.05
C CYS A 286 -3.11 -37.50 -68.66
N ARG A 287 -3.99 -38.41 -69.09
CA ARG A 287 -5.42 -38.36 -68.77
C ARG A 287 -5.69 -38.71 -67.30
N GLN A 288 -4.95 -39.66 -66.74
CA GLN A 288 -4.99 -40.00 -65.31
C GLN A 288 -4.47 -38.86 -64.44
N LEU A 289 -3.34 -38.23 -64.81
CA LEU A 289 -2.83 -37.05 -64.11
C LEU A 289 -3.83 -35.88 -64.14
N GLN A 290 -4.55 -35.71 -65.24
CA GLN A 290 -5.56 -34.65 -65.35
C GLN A 290 -6.77 -34.88 -64.42
N GLN A 291 -7.08 -36.13 -64.08
CA GLN A 291 -8.14 -36.48 -63.12
C GLN A 291 -7.70 -36.42 -61.66
N GLU A 292 -6.39 -36.49 -61.37
CA GLU A 292 -5.84 -36.48 -60.01
C GLU A 292 -5.61 -35.05 -59.48
N PHE A 293 -5.62 -34.04 -60.36
CA PHE A 293 -5.44 -32.62 -60.05
C PHE A 293 -6.69 -31.73 -60.31
N GLU A 294 -7.84 -32.32 -60.68
CA GLU A 294 -9.19 -31.70 -60.61
C GLU A 294 -9.84 -31.95 -59.24
#